data_AF-A0A447RYP8-F1
#
_entry.id   AF-A0A447RYP8-F1
#
_cell.length_a   1.000
_cell.length_b   1.000
_cell.length_c   1.000
_cell.angle_alpha   90.00
_cell.angle_beta   90.00
_cell.angle_gamma   90.00
#
_symmetry.space_group_name_H-M   'P 1'
#
loop_
_entity.id
_entity.type
_entity.pdbx_description
1 polymer ?
#
loop_
_entity_poly.entity_id
_entity_poly.type
_entity_poly.pdbx_seq_one_letter_code
_entity_poly.pdbx_strand_id
1 'polypeptide(L)'
;MSVSSLTSLLNGSSQSLTASSMNNAAGILSYCAKQKLASVTSADNVKNQVLDKLGLSTPEKQKQDTSYLDGLQGLLNSKNGQQLDLNTLGNSSLAKQVKIKACDLVLKQGVNFLS
;
A
#
# COMPACT_ATOMS: atom_id res chain seq x y z
N MET A 1 -12.61 5.95 -12.72
CA MET A 1 -11.25 6.43 -13.07
C MET A 1 -10.98 6.20 -14.54
N SER A 2 -10.43 7.19 -15.23
CA SER A 2 -10.16 7.10 -16.68
C SER A 2 -8.86 6.34 -16.96
N VAL A 3 -8.77 5.73 -18.15
CA VAL A 3 -7.55 5.06 -18.63
C VAL A 3 -6.33 5.99 -18.61
N SER A 4 -6.52 7.27 -18.96
CA SER A 4 -5.45 8.27 -18.93
C SER A 4 -4.89 8.51 -17.53
N SER A 5 -5.73 8.48 -16.50
CA SER A 5 -5.31 8.63 -15.10
C SER A 5 -4.51 7.42 -14.63
N LEU A 6 -4.95 6.21 -15.00
CA LEU A 6 -4.23 4.96 -14.71
C LEU A 6 -2.86 4.93 -15.39
N THR A 7 -2.80 5.32 -16.67
CA THR A 7 -1.53 5.44 -17.40
C THR A 7 -0.63 6.49 -16.77
N SER A 8 -1.16 7.63 -16.32
CA SER A 8 -0.39 8.62 -15.56
C SER A 8 0.09 8.10 -14.20
N LEU A 9 -0.63 7.22 -13.50
CA LEU A 9 -0.11 6.60 -12.28
C LEU A 9 1.00 5.58 -12.59
N LEU A 10 0.87 4.85 -13.71
CA LEU A 10 1.87 3.89 -14.18
C LEU A 10 3.14 4.56 -14.73
N ASN A 11 3.03 5.70 -15.39
CA ASN A 11 4.17 6.43 -15.96
C ASN A 11 4.62 7.63 -15.13
N GLY A 12 3.78 8.13 -14.22
CA GLY A 12 4.04 9.30 -13.41
C GLY A 12 4.88 9.01 -12.17
N SER A 13 5.16 10.08 -11.43
CA SER A 13 5.97 10.04 -10.21
C SER A 13 5.43 8.99 -9.25
N SER A 14 6.30 8.10 -8.79
CA SER A 14 6.00 7.04 -7.81
C SER A 14 5.40 7.59 -6.52
N GLN A 15 5.50 8.90 -6.27
CA GLN A 15 4.86 9.61 -5.15
C GLN A 15 3.35 9.35 -5.02
N SER A 16 2.64 9.23 -6.14
CA SER A 16 1.17 8.97 -6.16
C SER A 16 0.82 7.50 -5.87
N LEU A 17 1.82 6.62 -5.83
CA LEU A 17 1.69 5.19 -5.56
C LEU A 17 2.50 4.77 -4.32
N THR A 18 3.07 5.74 -3.61
CA THR A 18 3.78 5.52 -2.36
C THR A 18 2.98 6.09 -1.20
N ALA A 19 2.78 5.29 -0.15
CA ALA A 19 2.16 5.75 1.07
C ALA A 19 2.90 6.96 1.71
N SER A 20 2.13 7.88 2.28
CA SER A 20 2.60 9.08 2.98
C SER A 20 3.16 8.75 4.36
N SER A 21 2.62 7.72 5.01
CA SER A 21 3.07 7.20 6.29
C SER A 21 3.36 5.70 6.22
N MET A 22 4.27 5.24 7.07
CA MET A 22 4.58 3.81 7.16
C MET A 22 3.42 3.01 7.77
N ASN A 23 2.58 3.63 8.59
CA ASN A 23 1.37 3.02 9.15
C ASN A 23 0.39 2.69 8.02
N ASN A 24 0.17 3.62 7.08
CA ASN A 24 -0.62 3.35 5.88
C ASN A 24 0.08 2.33 4.95
N ALA A 25 1.41 2.43 4.81
CA ALA A 25 2.19 1.45 4.05
C ALA A 25 1.98 0.02 4.55
N ALA A 26 2.04 -0.20 5.87
CA ALA A 26 1.83 -1.51 6.49
C ALA A 26 0.42 -2.06 6.25
N GLY A 27 -0.60 -1.17 6.30
CA GLY A 27 -1.97 -1.53 5.95
C GLY A 27 -2.09 -1.94 4.48
N ILE A 28 -1.50 -1.16 3.57
CA ILE A 28 -1.52 -1.47 2.13
C ILE A 28 -0.76 -2.76 1.82
N LEU A 29 0.34 -3.07 2.51
CA LEU A 29 1.03 -4.35 2.37
C LEU A 29 0.12 -5.53 2.71
N SER A 30 -0.65 -5.38 3.78
CA SER A 30 -1.64 -6.39 4.19
C SER A 30 -2.75 -6.54 3.15
N TYR A 31 -3.25 -5.44 2.58
CA TYR A 31 -4.19 -5.45 1.47
C TYR A 31 -3.60 -6.18 0.24
N CYS A 32 -2.39 -5.83 -0.15
CA CYS A 32 -1.69 -6.42 -1.29
C CYS A 32 -1.46 -7.93 -1.13
N ALA A 33 -1.07 -8.38 0.07
CA ALA A 33 -0.94 -9.80 0.39
C ALA A 33 -2.28 -10.51 0.29
N LYS A 34 -3.35 -9.94 0.87
CA LYS A 34 -4.71 -10.48 0.82
C LYS A 34 -5.23 -10.62 -0.61
N GLN A 35 -4.94 -9.63 -1.46
CA GLN A 35 -5.35 -9.62 -2.86
C GLN A 35 -4.41 -10.43 -3.78
N LYS A 36 -3.38 -11.08 -3.24
CA LYS A 36 -2.34 -11.84 -3.98
C LYS A 36 -1.66 -11.01 -5.08
N LEU A 37 -1.40 -9.73 -4.80
CA LEU A 37 -0.80 -8.76 -5.73
C LEU A 37 0.72 -8.65 -5.60
N ALA A 38 1.30 -9.20 -4.54
CA ALA A 38 2.74 -9.26 -4.29
C ALA A 38 3.12 -10.66 -3.81
N SER A 39 4.42 -11.00 -3.84
CA SER A 39 4.93 -12.24 -3.25
C SER A 39 4.59 -12.29 -1.76
N VAL A 40 3.57 -13.09 -1.42
CA VAL A 40 2.95 -13.17 -0.10
C VAL A 40 3.99 -13.42 1.00
N THR A 41 4.95 -14.33 0.76
CA THR A 41 5.99 -14.69 1.72
C THR A 41 6.88 -13.50 2.12
N SER A 42 7.32 -12.68 1.15
CA SER A 42 8.15 -11.51 1.42
C SER A 42 7.34 -10.37 2.01
N ALA A 43 6.11 -10.19 1.54
CA ALA A 43 5.20 -9.15 2.03
C ALA A 43 4.82 -9.37 3.50
N ASP A 44 4.54 -10.61 3.93
CA ASP A 44 4.19 -10.91 5.31
C ASP A 44 5.35 -10.68 6.29
N ASN A 45 6.57 -11.10 5.92
CA ASN A 45 7.74 -10.89 6.78
C ASN A 45 8.06 -9.40 6.95
N VAL A 46 8.11 -8.65 5.83
CA VAL A 46 8.34 -7.21 5.86
C VAL A 46 7.21 -6.49 6.61
N LYS A 47 5.94 -6.88 6.39
CA LYS A 47 4.79 -6.32 7.11
C LYS A 47 4.96 -6.49 8.62
N ASN A 48 5.25 -7.69 9.11
CA ASN A 48 5.38 -7.94 10.55
C ASN A 48 6.51 -7.10 11.16
N GLN A 49 7.69 -7.08 10.52
CA GLN A 49 8.80 -6.26 10.98
C GLN A 49 8.48 -4.75 10.96
N VAL A 50 7.76 -4.28 9.93
CA VAL A 50 7.31 -2.88 9.87
C VAL A 50 6.33 -2.60 10.99
N LEU A 51 5.35 -3.47 11.24
CA LEU A 51 4.39 -3.33 12.34
C LEU A 51 5.09 -3.27 13.70
N ASP A 52 6.10 -4.11 13.92
CA ASP A 52 6.91 -4.10 15.13
C ASP A 52 7.67 -2.78 15.31
N LYS A 53 8.33 -2.31 14.25
CA LYS A 53 9.07 -1.04 14.27
C LYS A 53 8.14 0.18 14.44
N LEU A 54 6.90 0.09 13.98
CA LEU A 54 5.85 1.11 14.19
C LEU A 54 5.16 1.01 15.55
N GLY A 55 5.43 -0.05 16.33
CA GLY A 55 4.72 -0.32 17.57
C GLY A 55 3.25 -0.68 17.35
N LEU A 56 2.88 -1.15 16.16
CA LEU A 56 1.55 -1.63 15.77
C LEU A 56 1.44 -3.16 15.82
N SER A 57 2.26 -3.83 16.64
CA SER A 57 2.27 -5.29 16.77
C SER A 57 0.99 -5.87 17.36
N THR A 58 0.20 -5.06 18.09
CA THR A 58 -1.02 -5.53 18.75
C THR A 58 -2.30 -5.08 18.03
N PRO A 59 -3.36 -5.91 18.04
CA PRO A 59 -4.64 -5.53 17.44
C PRO A 59 -5.26 -4.25 18.02
N GLU A 60 -5.02 -3.95 19.30
CA GLU A 60 -5.54 -2.74 19.95
C GLU A 60 -4.93 -1.48 19.36
N LYS A 61 -3.60 -1.46 19.18
CA LYS A 61 -2.90 -0.33 18.57
C LYS A 61 -3.22 -0.19 17.09
N GLN A 62 -3.34 -1.30 16.38
CA GLN A 62 -3.80 -1.31 14.99
C GLN A 62 -5.18 -0.68 14.82
N LYS A 63 -6.12 -0.95 15.74
CA LYS A 63 -7.48 -0.36 15.72
C LYS A 63 -7.50 1.13 16.03
N GLN A 64 -6.50 1.64 16.76
CA GLN A 64 -6.37 3.07 17.05
C GLN A 64 -5.74 3.84 15.89
N ASP A 65 -5.07 3.15 14.97
CA ASP A 65 -4.37 3.77 13.85
C ASP A 65 -5.24 3.83 12.58
N THR A 66 -5.83 5.00 12.33
CA THR A 66 -6.67 5.22 11.15
C THR A 66 -5.91 5.01 9.83
N SER A 67 -4.63 5.39 9.76
CA SER A 67 -3.83 5.23 8.54
C SER A 67 -3.60 3.76 8.19
N TYR A 68 -3.36 2.93 9.19
CA TYR A 68 -3.25 1.48 9.04
C TYR A 68 -4.58 0.87 8.61
N LEU A 69 -5.69 1.25 9.25
CA LEU A 69 -7.04 0.79 8.89
C LEU A 69 -7.42 1.18 7.47
N ASP A 70 -7.08 2.40 7.02
CA ASP A 70 -7.24 2.83 5.63
C ASP A 70 -6.47 1.92 4.69
N GLY A 71 -5.21 1.62 5.01
CA GLY A 71 -4.37 0.74 4.21
C GLY A 71 -4.94 -0.68 4.13
N LEU A 72 -5.47 -1.23 5.23
CA LEU A 72 -6.15 -2.53 5.24
C LEU A 72 -7.35 -2.58 4.29
N GLN A 73 -8.05 -1.45 4.15
CA GLN A 73 -9.18 -1.30 3.23
C GLN A 73 -8.73 -1.08 1.78
N GLY A 74 -7.43 -0.92 1.50
CA GLY A 74 -6.93 -0.59 0.17
C GLY A 74 -6.94 0.90 -0.16
N LEU A 75 -7.06 1.76 0.87
CA LEU A 75 -6.96 3.21 0.73
C LEU A 75 -5.50 3.63 0.93
N LEU A 76 -4.84 3.98 -0.17
CA LEU A 76 -3.46 4.43 -0.19
C LEU A 76 -3.42 5.95 -0.01
N ASN A 77 -3.01 6.39 1.18
CA ASN A 77 -2.76 7.79 1.46
C ASN A 77 -1.42 8.15 0.83
N SER A 78 -1.42 8.83 -0.31
CA SER A 78 -0.22 9.04 -1.13
C SER A 78 0.61 10.24 -0.65
N LYS A 79 1.92 10.23 -0.92
CA LYS A 79 2.85 11.32 -0.53
C LYS A 79 2.50 12.68 -1.12
N ASN A 80 1.73 12.72 -2.20
CA ASN A 80 1.26 13.95 -2.83
C ASN A 80 -0.01 14.53 -2.16
N GLY A 81 -0.46 13.97 -1.03
CA GLY A 81 -1.64 14.42 -0.30
C GLY A 81 -2.96 13.88 -0.85
N GLN A 82 -2.94 13.05 -1.90
CA GLN A 82 -4.14 12.40 -2.43
C GLN A 82 -4.37 11.04 -1.78
N GLN A 83 -5.62 10.65 -1.59
CA GLN A 83 -5.99 9.29 -1.24
C GLN A 83 -6.40 8.53 -2.50
N LEU A 84 -5.76 7.39 -2.75
CA LEU A 84 -6.05 6.51 -3.87
C LEU A 84 -6.76 5.26 -3.35
N ASP A 85 -8.01 5.04 -3.74
CA ASP A 85 -8.73 3.81 -3.43
C ASP A 85 -8.42 2.74 -4.48
N LEU A 86 -7.63 1.73 -4.07
CA LEU A 86 -7.23 0.63 -4.93
C LEU A 86 -8.43 -0.24 -5.35
N ASN A 87 -9.52 -0.28 -4.59
CA ASN A 87 -10.69 -1.10 -4.94
C ASN A 87 -11.46 -0.50 -6.12
N THR A 88 -11.52 0.83 -6.19
CA THR A 88 -12.26 1.56 -7.23
C THR A 88 -11.54 1.59 -8.59
N LEU A 89 -10.28 1.16 -8.66
CA LEU A 89 -9.50 1.03 -9.92
C LEU A 89 -10.12 0.01 -10.89
N GLY A 90 -10.94 -0.92 -10.40
CA GLY A 90 -11.52 -1.99 -11.19
C GLY A 90 -10.55 -3.16 -11.44
N ASN A 91 -10.92 -4.01 -12.41
CA ASN A 91 -10.25 -5.30 -12.68
C ASN A 91 -9.59 -5.40 -14.06
N SER A 92 -9.49 -4.27 -14.78
CA SER A 92 -8.80 -4.24 -16.08
C SER A 92 -7.32 -4.60 -15.91
N SER A 93 -6.67 -5.05 -16.99
CA SER A 93 -5.24 -5.35 -16.98
C SER A 93 -4.42 -4.15 -16.49
N LEU A 94 -4.78 -2.95 -16.94
CA LEU A 94 -4.14 -1.70 -16.52
C LEU A 94 -4.34 -1.41 -15.03
N ALA A 95 -5.57 -1.60 -14.51
CA ALA A 95 -5.85 -1.42 -13.09
C ALA A 95 -5.06 -2.41 -12.21
N LYS A 96 -4.94 -3.67 -12.65
CA LYS A 96 -4.10 -4.66 -11.96
C LYS A 96 -2.63 -4.23 -11.93
N GLN A 97 -2.10 -3.72 -13.04
CA GLN A 97 -0.73 -3.21 -13.10
C GLN A 97 -0.50 -2.04 -12.14
N VAL A 98 -1.43 -1.09 -12.05
CA VAL A 98 -1.36 0.01 -11.06
C VAL A 98 -1.34 -0.54 -9.63
N LYS A 99 -2.23 -1.49 -9.31
CA LYS A 99 -2.30 -2.12 -7.98
C LYS A 99 -0.97 -2.82 -7.63
N ILE A 100 -0.45 -3.64 -8.53
CA ILE A 100 0.83 -4.34 -8.36
C ILE A 100 1.95 -3.32 -8.14
N LYS A 101 2.00 -2.27 -8.96
CA LYS A 101 3.02 -1.21 -8.82
C LYS A 101 2.92 -0.47 -7.48
N ALA A 102 1.72 -0.16 -7.01
CA ALA A 102 1.52 0.42 -5.67
C ALA A 102 2.03 -0.53 -4.58
N CYS A 103 1.67 -1.81 -4.66
CA CYS A 103 2.12 -2.84 -3.72
C CYS A 103 3.64 -2.97 -3.68
N ASP A 104 4.30 -2.98 -4.84
CA ASP A 104 5.75 -3.08 -4.96
C ASP A 104 6.47 -1.85 -4.39
N LEU A 105 5.96 -0.65 -4.70
CA LEU A 105 6.51 0.60 -4.16
C LEU A 105 6.34 0.70 -2.65
N VAL A 106 5.20 0.25 -2.12
CA VAL A 106 4.97 0.19 -0.67
C VAL A 106 5.84 -0.88 -0.01
N LEU A 107 6.04 -2.04 -0.65
CA LEU A 107 6.95 -3.08 -0.17
C LEU A 107 8.38 -2.57 -0.08
N LYS A 108 8.84 -1.88 -1.13
CA LYS A 108 10.14 -1.22 -1.15
C LYS A 108 10.27 -0.18 -0.04
N GLN A 109 9.21 0.59 0.24
CA GLN A 109 9.19 1.51 1.38
C GLN A 109 9.32 0.77 2.71
N GLY A 110 8.61 -0.34 2.89
CA GLY A 110 8.74 -1.21 4.06
C GLY A 110 10.17 -1.71 4.25
N VAL A 111 10.78 -2.27 3.20
CA VAL A 111 12.17 -2.74 3.24
C VAL A 111 13.14 -1.61 3.59
N ASN A 112 13.01 -0.45 2.93
CA ASN A 112 13.85 0.72 3.22
C ASN A 112 13.66 1.25 4.64
N PHE A 113 12.45 1.15 5.19
CA PHE A 113 12.17 1.57 6.56
C PHE A 113 12.78 0.61 7.59
N LEU A 114 12.97 -0.66 7.25
CA LEU A 114 13.61 -1.66 8.10
C LEU A 114 15.14 -1.67 8.00
N SER A 115 15.67 -1.11 6.91
CA SER A 115 17.11 -0.97 6.69
C SER A 115 17.75 0.05 7.65
#